data_AF-A0A6P8IH32-F1
#
_entry.id   AF-A0A6P8IH32-F1
#
_cell.length_a   1.000
_cell.length_b   1.000
_cell.length_c   1.000
_cell.angle_alpha   90.00
_cell.angle_beta   90.00
_cell.angle_gamma   90.00
#
_symmetry.space_group_name_H-M   'P 1'
#
loop_
_entity.id
_entity.type
_entity.pdbx_description
1 polymer ?
#
loop_
_entity_poly.entity_id
_entity_poly.type
_entity_poly.pdbx_seq_one_letter_code
_entity_poly.pdbx_strand_id
1 'polypeptide(L)'
;MSERTVEGIGYLSFFDEGKWFQGSLITKDKLQYGLLGEESEQPSNQYHECCFDEEPMFYTLTLINFESKEDKVFHHVMKTNGDNCSLMSDNITFYTDEILTGEKALKHTRKFCSSKLKDKEAIVCVGEMVIKLQDEANDT
;
A
#
# COMPACT_ATOMS: atom_id res chain seq x y z
N MET A 1 -1.40 21.73 14.43
CA MET A 1 -1.00 20.55 13.64
C MET A 1 -1.75 20.63 12.34
N SER A 2 -1.07 20.77 11.21
CA SER A 2 -1.70 20.68 9.88
C SER A 2 -1.69 19.22 9.46
N GLU A 3 -2.84 18.57 9.47
CA GLU A 3 -2.98 17.24 8.87
C GLU A 3 -2.93 17.42 7.35
N ARG A 4 -1.93 16.82 6.69
CA ARG A 4 -1.82 16.83 5.24
C ARG A 4 -2.30 15.49 4.71
N THR A 5 -3.25 15.53 3.77
CA THR A 5 -3.77 14.32 3.13
C THR A 5 -3.20 14.19 1.72
N VAL A 6 -2.79 12.98 1.34
CA VAL A 6 -2.44 12.59 -0.03
C VAL A 6 -3.54 11.66 -0.52
N GLU A 7 -4.25 12.07 -1.57
CA GLU A 7 -5.36 11.33 -2.16
C GLU A 7 -5.11 11.11 -3.65
N GLY A 8 -5.39 9.90 -4.13
CA GLY A 8 -5.24 9.57 -5.54
C GLY A 8 -5.59 8.13 -5.86
N ILE A 9 -5.13 7.69 -7.03
CA ILE A 9 -5.26 6.30 -7.47
C ILE A 9 -4.00 5.54 -7.09
N GLY A 10 -4.18 4.51 -6.26
CA GLY A 10 -3.17 3.53 -5.91
C GLY A 10 -3.11 2.41 -6.93
N TYR A 11 -1.90 2.00 -7.28
CA TYR A 11 -1.61 0.80 -8.07
C TYR A 11 -0.68 -0.07 -7.25
N LEU A 12 -1.18 -1.16 -6.67
CA LEU A 12 -0.43 -2.03 -5.77
C LEU A 12 -0.18 -3.38 -6.44
N SER A 13 1.07 -3.66 -6.79
CA SER A 13 1.49 -4.93 -7.39
C SER A 13 1.97 -5.87 -6.28
N PHE A 14 1.14 -6.85 -5.92
CA PHE A 14 1.44 -7.87 -4.92
C PHE A 14 2.21 -9.02 -5.53
N PHE A 15 3.32 -9.39 -4.90
CA PHE A 15 4.22 -10.45 -5.33
C PHE A 15 4.33 -11.54 -4.25
N ASP A 16 4.84 -12.71 -4.64
CA ASP A 16 5.17 -13.82 -3.74
C ASP A 16 3.99 -14.15 -2.79
N GLU A 17 2.81 -14.42 -3.38
CA GLU A 17 1.53 -14.71 -2.69
C GLU A 17 0.99 -13.56 -1.83
N GLY A 18 1.49 -12.35 -2.04
CA GLY A 18 1.06 -11.15 -1.32
C GLY A 18 1.96 -10.78 -0.15
N LYS A 19 3.04 -11.51 0.14
CA LYS A 19 3.96 -11.19 1.25
C LYS A 19 4.57 -9.80 1.17
N TRP A 20 4.61 -9.21 -0.01
CA TRP A 20 5.01 -7.83 -0.19
C TRP A 20 4.41 -7.26 -1.48
N PHE A 21 4.43 -5.95 -1.60
CA PHE A 21 4.00 -5.26 -2.81
C PHE A 21 4.87 -4.05 -3.13
N GLN A 22 4.95 -3.75 -4.42
CA GLN A 22 5.41 -2.45 -4.91
C GLN A 22 4.26 -1.74 -5.60
N GLY A 23 4.17 -0.43 -5.39
CA GLY A 23 3.11 0.35 -5.96
C GLY A 23 3.44 1.80 -6.20
N SER A 24 2.42 2.50 -6.68
CA SER A 24 2.46 3.94 -6.84
C SER A 24 1.13 4.55 -6.48
N LEU A 25 1.17 5.76 -5.93
CA LEU A 25 0.00 6.60 -5.71
C LEU A 25 0.10 7.82 -6.61
N ILE A 26 -0.88 8.00 -7.49
CA ILE A 26 -0.95 9.12 -8.43
C ILE A 26 -2.10 10.04 -8.01
N THR A 27 -1.77 11.26 -7.59
CA THR A 27 -2.77 12.24 -7.15
C THR A 27 -3.51 12.89 -8.32
N LYS A 28 -4.60 13.60 -8.03
CA LYS A 28 -5.35 14.40 -9.03
C LYS A 28 -4.46 15.43 -9.73
N ASP A 29 -3.47 15.97 -9.02
CA ASP A 29 -2.48 16.91 -9.55
C ASP A 29 -1.31 16.24 -10.29
N LYS A 30 -1.41 14.93 -10.53
CA LYS A 30 -0.39 14.09 -11.21
C LYS A 30 0.93 14.00 -10.45
N LEU A 31 0.94 14.27 -9.15
CA LEU A 31 2.07 13.95 -8.29
C LEU A 31 2.11 12.43 -8.10
N GLN A 32 3.31 11.86 -8.19
CA GLN A 32 3.51 10.43 -8.06
C GLN A 32 4.34 10.12 -6.81
N TYR A 33 3.81 9.23 -5.98
CA TYR A 33 4.50 8.67 -4.83
C TYR A 33 4.79 7.20 -5.07
N GLY A 34 5.93 6.72 -4.58
CA GLY A 34 6.24 5.30 -4.52
C GLY A 34 5.62 4.67 -3.29
N LEU A 35 5.20 3.41 -3.41
CA LEU A 35 4.72 2.61 -2.29
C LEU A 35 5.50 1.31 -2.24
N LEU A 36 5.94 0.93 -1.04
CA LEU A 36 6.46 -0.39 -0.76
C LEU A 36 5.74 -0.91 0.48
N GLY A 37 5.19 -2.11 0.42
CA GLY A 37 4.65 -2.78 1.60
C GLY A 37 5.33 -4.12 1.79
N GLU A 38 5.80 -4.37 3.00
CA GLU A 38 6.39 -5.64 3.39
C GLU A 38 5.59 -6.21 4.55
N GLU A 39 5.29 -7.51 4.49
CA GLU A 39 4.60 -8.22 5.57
C GLU A 39 5.33 -7.99 6.91
N SER A 40 4.56 -7.70 7.94
CA SER A 40 5.05 -7.44 9.28
C SER A 40 4.29 -8.26 10.30
N GLU A 41 4.89 -8.39 11.49
CA GLU A 41 4.23 -9.04 12.61
C GLU A 41 2.92 -8.31 12.99
N GLN A 42 1.99 -9.09 13.51
CA GLN A 42 0.75 -8.57 14.09
C GLN A 42 1.04 -7.71 15.34
N PRO A 43 0.25 -6.65 15.59
CA PRO A 43 0.40 -5.84 16.79
C PRO A 43 0.05 -6.66 18.05
N SER A 44 0.97 -6.69 19.02
CA SER A 44 0.91 -7.56 20.20
C SER A 44 -0.30 -7.33 21.14
N ASN A 45 -0.89 -6.13 21.14
CA ASN A 45 -1.83 -5.70 22.18
C ASN A 45 -3.20 -5.21 21.68
N GLN A 46 -3.49 -5.31 20.38
CA GLN A 46 -4.71 -4.75 19.78
C GLN A 46 -5.50 -5.75 18.94
N TYR A 47 -5.08 -7.02 18.95
CA TYR A 47 -5.61 -8.03 18.07
C TYR A 47 -6.27 -9.17 18.88
N HIS A 48 -7.56 -9.39 18.64
CA HIS A 48 -8.29 -10.56 19.14
C HIS A 48 -8.72 -11.40 17.95
N GLU A 49 -8.19 -12.62 17.88
CA GLU A 49 -8.45 -13.58 16.79
C GLU A 49 -9.96 -13.82 16.55
N CYS A 50 -10.81 -13.61 17.56
CA CYS A 50 -12.26 -13.81 17.43
C CYS A 50 -12.97 -12.77 16.54
N CYS A 51 -12.30 -11.69 16.14
CA CYS A 51 -12.90 -10.61 15.36
C CYS A 51 -12.77 -10.80 13.83
N PHE A 52 -12.11 -11.86 13.38
CA PHE A 52 -11.77 -12.07 11.97
C PHE A 52 -12.02 -13.52 11.56
N ASP A 53 -12.66 -13.70 10.40
CA ASP A 53 -12.96 -15.03 9.85
C ASP A 53 -11.71 -15.70 9.21
N GLU A 54 -10.69 -14.91 8.89
CA GLU A 54 -9.38 -15.35 8.39
C GLU A 54 -8.25 -14.62 9.12
N GLU A 55 -7.04 -15.18 9.10
CA GLU A 55 -5.85 -14.52 9.64
C GLU A 55 -5.47 -13.30 8.76
N PRO A 56 -5.55 -12.06 9.27
CA PRO A 56 -5.25 -10.88 8.50
C PRO A 56 -3.75 -10.71 8.36
N MET A 57 -3.35 -10.23 7.19
CA MET A 57 -1.96 -9.86 6.95
C MET A 57 -1.74 -8.40 7.35
N PHE A 58 -0.63 -8.13 8.02
CA PHE A 58 -0.19 -6.78 8.34
C PHE A 58 1.02 -6.41 7.51
N TYR A 59 1.13 -5.13 7.14
CA TYR A 59 2.28 -4.60 6.43
C TYR A 59 2.89 -3.43 7.19
N THR A 60 4.21 -3.31 7.05
CA THR A 60 4.90 -2.02 7.15
C THR A 60 4.91 -1.40 5.76
N LEU A 61 4.27 -0.23 5.62
CA LEU A 61 4.13 0.48 4.36
C LEU A 61 5.03 1.72 4.35
N THR A 62 5.90 1.82 3.35
CA THR A 62 6.75 2.98 3.10
C THR A 62 6.20 3.78 1.93
N LEU A 63 5.81 5.02 2.21
CA LEU A 63 5.47 6.04 1.21
C LEU A 63 6.74 6.81 0.84
N ILE A 64 7.11 6.76 -0.43
CA ILE A 64 8.32 7.39 -0.97
C ILE A 64 7.91 8.65 -1.73
N ASN A 65 8.32 9.82 -1.25
CA ASN A 65 8.13 11.07 -1.98
C ASN A 65 9.36 11.35 -2.85
N PHE A 66 9.24 11.17 -4.16
CA PHE A 66 10.35 11.39 -5.09
C PHE A 66 10.77 12.87 -5.23
N GLU A 67 9.88 13.81 -4.92
CA GLU A 67 10.17 15.26 -5.01
C GLU A 67 10.96 15.74 -3.79
N SER A 68 10.50 15.42 -2.57
CA SER A 68 11.19 15.82 -1.34
C SER A 68 12.33 14.87 -0.97
N LYS A 69 12.36 13.65 -1.52
CA LYS A 69 13.25 12.54 -1.13
C LYS A 69 13.10 12.13 0.34
N GLU A 70 11.92 12.36 0.89
CA GLU A 70 11.55 11.93 2.24
C GLU A 70 10.62 10.74 2.16
N ASP A 71 10.90 9.76 3.00
CA ASP A 71 10.09 8.57 3.15
C ASP A 71 9.27 8.66 4.45
N LYS A 72 8.04 8.16 4.41
CA LYS A 72 7.18 8.02 5.59
C LYS A 72 6.79 6.57 5.75
N VAL A 73 6.95 6.04 6.95
CA VAL A 73 6.70 4.63 7.27
C VAL A 73 5.45 4.54 8.13
N PHE A 74 4.57 3.61 7.78
CA PHE A 74 3.33 3.31 8.49
C PHE A 74 3.36 1.84 8.90
N HIS A 75 3.25 1.58 10.19
CA HIS A 75 3.27 0.23 10.73
C HIS A 75 1.85 -0.32 10.89
N HIS A 76 1.75 -1.66 10.91
CA HIS A 76 0.50 -2.39 11.16
C HIS A 76 -0.64 -2.01 10.21
N VAL A 77 -0.33 -1.79 8.93
CA VAL A 77 -1.35 -1.57 7.90
C VAL A 77 -2.01 -2.91 7.61
N MET A 78 -3.27 -3.05 8.02
CA MET A 78 -4.02 -4.29 7.89
C MET A 78 -4.49 -4.46 6.45
N LYS A 79 -4.23 -5.63 5.87
CA LYS A 79 -4.88 -6.09 4.64
C LYS A 79 -6.03 -7.01 5.00
N THR A 80 -7.23 -6.62 4.61
CA THR A 80 -8.40 -7.49 4.72
C THR A 80 -8.43 -8.43 3.52
N ASN A 81 -8.56 -9.73 3.77
CA ASN A 81 -8.80 -10.73 2.74
C ASN A 81 -10.29 -10.77 2.42
N GLY A 82 -10.62 -10.59 1.15
CA GLY A 82 -11.95 -10.65 0.57
C GLY A 82 -11.82 -10.58 -0.95
N ASP A 83 -12.95 -10.62 -1.69
CA ASP A 83 -12.93 -10.60 -3.16
C ASP A 83 -12.16 -9.37 -3.73
N ASN A 84 -12.09 -8.28 -2.95
CA ASN A 84 -11.34 -7.08 -3.26
C ASN A 84 -10.33 -6.78 -2.13
N CYS A 85 -9.04 -6.66 -2.48
CA CYS A 85 -8.00 -6.27 -1.53
C CYS A 85 -8.28 -4.86 -0.97
N SER A 86 -8.13 -4.68 0.34
CA SER A 86 -8.18 -3.35 0.96
C SER A 86 -7.04 -3.21 1.96
N LEU A 87 -6.48 -2.00 2.09
CA LEU A 87 -5.49 -1.67 3.12
C LEU A 87 -6.07 -0.64 4.07
N MET A 88 -5.98 -0.91 5.37
CA MET A 88 -6.60 -0.06 6.40
C MET A 88 -5.67 0.14 7.60
N SER A 89 -5.55 1.40 8.02
CA SER A 89 -5.02 1.84 9.31
C SER A 89 -5.61 3.21 9.66
N ASP A 90 -5.23 3.79 10.80
CA ASP A 90 -5.67 5.15 11.17
C ASP A 90 -5.26 6.21 10.12
N ASN A 91 -4.15 5.96 9.42
CA ASN A 91 -3.57 6.89 8.45
C ASN A 91 -3.78 6.48 7.00
N ILE A 92 -4.10 5.22 6.72
CA ILE A 92 -4.18 4.69 5.35
C ILE A 92 -5.55 4.08 5.11
N THR A 93 -6.12 4.41 3.97
CA THR A 93 -7.30 3.73 3.45
C THR A 93 -7.11 3.47 1.96
N PHE A 94 -7.25 2.22 1.55
CA PHE A 94 -7.21 1.79 0.16
C PHE A 94 -8.31 0.77 -0.08
N TYR A 95 -9.06 0.95 -1.16
CA TYR A 95 -10.04 -0.01 -1.64
C TYR A 95 -9.74 -0.36 -3.10
N THR A 96 -9.76 -1.64 -3.43
CA THR A 96 -9.58 -2.07 -4.81
C THR A 96 -10.88 -1.91 -5.59
N ASP A 97 -10.80 -1.18 -6.70
CA ASP A 97 -11.87 -1.02 -7.69
C ASP A 97 -11.67 -1.97 -8.88
N GLU A 98 -10.41 -2.23 -9.27
CA GLU A 98 -10.05 -3.11 -10.37
C GLU A 98 -8.87 -4.02 -9.99
N ILE A 99 -8.98 -5.31 -10.32
CA ILE A 99 -7.90 -6.28 -10.21
C ILE A 99 -7.37 -6.60 -11.61
N LEU A 100 -6.08 -6.36 -11.83
CA LEU A 100 -5.37 -6.78 -13.02
C LEU A 100 -4.61 -8.07 -12.75
N THR A 101 -4.78 -9.05 -13.64
CA THR A 101 -4.07 -10.33 -13.63
C THR A 101 -3.52 -10.65 -15.03
N GLY A 102 -2.65 -11.67 -15.12
CA GLY A 102 -2.11 -12.16 -16.39
C GLY A 102 -1.39 -11.08 -17.20
N GLU A 103 -1.71 -10.97 -18.49
CA GLU A 103 -1.04 -10.02 -19.37
C GLU A 103 -1.22 -8.54 -18.97
N LYS A 104 -2.35 -8.18 -18.36
CA LYS A 104 -2.60 -6.80 -17.91
C LYS A 104 -1.68 -6.43 -16.75
N ALA A 105 -1.57 -7.33 -15.76
CA ALA A 105 -0.63 -7.19 -14.65
C ALA A 105 0.82 -7.11 -15.15
N LEU A 106 1.20 -8.02 -16.05
CA LEU A 106 2.54 -8.06 -16.64
C LEU A 106 2.91 -6.76 -17.37
N LYS A 107 1.97 -6.20 -18.15
CA LYS A 107 2.19 -4.90 -18.82
C LYS A 107 2.37 -3.78 -17.81
N HIS A 108 1.64 -3.81 -16.70
CA HIS A 108 1.76 -2.82 -15.63
C HIS A 108 3.12 -2.92 -14.93
N THR A 109 3.50 -4.11 -14.44
CA THR A 109 4.77 -4.32 -13.72
C THR A 109 5.98 -3.99 -14.60
N ARG A 110 5.93 -4.29 -15.90
CA ARG A 110 6.99 -3.92 -16.86
C ARG A 110 7.21 -2.41 -16.98
N LYS A 111 6.15 -1.63 -16.83
CA LYS A 111 6.16 -0.17 -17.02
C LYS A 111 6.53 0.56 -15.73
N PHE A 112 6.05 0.09 -14.59
CA PHE A 112 6.11 0.85 -13.34
C PHE A 112 6.95 0.21 -12.23
N CYS A 113 7.22 -1.09 -12.30
CA CYS A 113 8.07 -1.77 -11.31
C CYS A 113 9.54 -1.80 -11.76
N SER A 114 10.42 -2.11 -10.80
CA SER A 114 11.86 -2.23 -11.06
C SER A 114 12.17 -3.30 -12.12
N SER A 115 13.33 -3.17 -12.80
CA SER A 115 13.76 -4.12 -13.85
C SER A 115 13.80 -5.58 -13.38
N LYS A 116 14.05 -5.82 -12.09
CA LYS A 116 14.10 -7.15 -11.48
C LYS A 116 12.72 -7.83 -11.37
N LEU A 117 11.64 -7.08 -11.56
CA LEU A 117 10.26 -7.55 -11.37
C LEU A 117 9.46 -7.65 -12.66
N LYS A 118 10.07 -7.34 -13.80
CA LYS A 118 9.39 -7.17 -15.11
C LYS A 118 8.75 -8.43 -15.69
N ASP A 119 9.01 -9.59 -15.10
CA ASP A 119 8.42 -10.87 -15.52
C ASP A 119 7.98 -11.72 -14.31
N LYS A 120 7.92 -11.13 -13.11
CA LYS A 120 7.34 -11.81 -11.96
C LYS A 120 5.82 -11.78 -12.08
N GLU A 121 5.21 -12.91 -11.76
CA GLU A 121 3.76 -12.98 -11.59
C GLU A 121 3.35 -12.08 -10.43
N ALA A 122 2.33 -11.27 -10.67
CA ALA A 122 1.82 -10.32 -9.70
C ALA A 122 0.32 -10.16 -9.89
N ILE A 123 -0.37 -9.82 -8.81
CA ILE A 123 -1.74 -9.32 -8.85
C ILE A 123 -1.65 -7.81 -8.64
N VAL A 124 -2.18 -7.02 -9.59
CA VAL A 124 -2.19 -5.56 -9.43
C VAL A 124 -3.58 -5.12 -9.02
N CYS A 125 -3.68 -4.59 -7.81
CA CYS A 125 -4.88 -3.97 -7.29
C CYS A 125 -4.85 -2.47 -7.60
N VAL A 126 -5.91 -1.96 -8.21
CA VAL A 126 -6.06 -0.55 -8.58
C VAL A 126 -7.28 0.01 -7.89
N GLY A 127 -7.15 1.18 -7.28
CA GLY A 127 -8.31 1.87 -6.72
C GLY A 127 -7.95 3.11 -5.91
N GLU A 128 -8.95 3.68 -5.26
CA GLU A 128 -8.78 4.90 -4.47
C GLU A 128 -7.92 4.66 -3.22
N MET A 129 -6.97 5.56 -2.99
CA MET A 129 -6.09 5.55 -1.82
C MET A 129 -6.04 6.93 -1.16
N VAL A 130 -6.14 6.93 0.16
CA VAL A 130 -5.99 8.10 1.03
C VAL A 130 -4.91 7.82 2.05
N ILE A 131 -3.94 8.73 2.18
CA ILE A 131 -2.89 8.68 3.19
C ILE A 131 -2.87 9.99 3.97
N LYS A 132 -3.06 9.91 5.29
CA LYS A 132 -2.98 11.03 6.22
C LYS A 132 -1.57 11.14 6.78
N LEU A 133 -0.87 12.20 6.39
CA LEU A 133 0.44 12.56 6.91
C LEU A 133 0.25 13.41 8.16
N GLN A 134 0.63 12.86 9.31
CA GLN A 134 0.79 13.64 10.53
C GLN A 134 2.23 14.15 10.61
N ASP A 135 2.40 15.44 10.85
CA ASP A 135 3.70 15.98 11.22
C ASP A 135 4.05 15.42 12.60
N GLU A 136 5.13 14.64 12.70
CA GLU A 136 5.66 14.24 13.99
C GLU A 136 6.07 15.51 14.74
N ALA A 137 5.46 15.74 15.90
CA ALA A 137 5.94 16.77 16.79
C ALA A 137 7.37 16.39 17.16
N ASN A 138 8.34 17.23 16.80
CA ASN A 138 9.67 17.15 17.39
C ASN A 138 9.49 17.46 18.89
N ASP A 139 9.28 16.43 19.70
CA ASP A 139 9.43 16.53 21.14
C ASP A 139 10.88 16.96 21.39
N THR A 140 11.02 18.23 21.78
CA THR A 140 12.30 18.86 22.12
C THR A 140 12.58 18.66 23.60
#